data_AF-M0IBS2-F1
#
_entry.id   AF-M0IBS2-F1
#
_cell.length_a   1.000
_cell.length_b   1.000
_cell.length_c   1.000
_cell.angle_alpha   90.00
_cell.angle_beta   90.00
_cell.angle_gamma   90.00
#
_symmetry.space_group_name_H-M   'P 1'
#
loop_
_entity.id
_entity.type
_entity.pdbx_description
1 polymer ?
#
loop_
_entity_poly.entity_id
_entity_poly.type
_entity_poly.pdbx_seq_one_letter_code
_entity_poly.pdbx_strand_id
1 'polypeptide(L)'
;MWFKPPTEDRVIINYSLEHYEQGVDKMEATDGNYKETVRMFKKARDFAVDRGHLEADVASSYFLECLLYNVDDGLFTESLRDRYESILGWLEIADFSTFTEQSEMRPLFDSTDPDKWDTQSAEDTVAGLNELWEEW
;
A
#
# COMPACT_ATOMS: atom_id res chain seq x y z
N MET A 1 -3.86 11.42 17.22
CA MET A 1 -4.89 12.48 17.09
C MET A 1 -6.25 11.81 16.93
N TRP A 2 -7.36 12.40 17.39
CA TRP A 2 -8.70 11.84 17.16
C TRP A 2 -9.65 12.95 16.71
N PHE A 3 -10.67 12.59 15.92
CA PHE A 3 -11.75 13.48 15.55
C PHE A 3 -13.08 12.73 15.47
N LYS A 4 -14.20 13.42 15.69
CA LYS A 4 -15.54 12.88 15.53
C LYS A 4 -16.25 13.64 14.40
N PRO A 5 -16.59 12.98 13.27
CA PRO A 5 -17.35 13.63 12.21
C PRO A 5 -18.70 14.14 12.75
N PRO A 6 -19.20 15.30 12.31
CA PRO A 6 -20.51 15.82 12.76
C PRO A 6 -21.69 14.91 12.35
N THR A 7 -21.49 14.11 11.29
CA THR A 7 -22.51 13.27 10.66
C THR A 7 -22.49 11.83 11.13
N GLU A 8 -21.51 11.44 11.95
CA GLU A 8 -21.31 10.05 12.38
C GLU A 8 -21.19 9.96 13.90
N ASP A 9 -21.78 8.90 14.48
CA ASP A 9 -21.67 8.65 15.92
C ASP A 9 -20.47 7.76 16.27
N ARG A 10 -19.34 7.94 15.55
CA ARG A 10 -18.08 7.23 15.82
C ARG A 10 -16.90 8.20 15.90
N VAL A 11 -15.87 7.78 16.63
CA VAL A 11 -14.60 8.52 16.74
C VAL A 11 -13.57 7.89 15.82
N ILE A 12 -12.94 8.70 15.00
CA ILE A 12 -11.82 8.29 14.14
C ILE A 12 -10.52 8.64 14.88
N ILE A 13 -9.64 7.65 15.02
CA ILE A 13 -8.33 7.78 15.66
C ILE A 13 -7.26 7.65 14.58
N ASN A 14 -6.39 8.65 14.47
CA ASN A 14 -5.27 8.73 13.54
C ASN A 14 -3.93 8.69 14.27
N TYR A 15 -3.00 7.88 13.76
CA TYR A 15 -1.62 7.73 14.23
C TYR A 15 -0.64 8.36 13.25
N SER A 16 -0.86 9.65 12.92
CA SER A 16 -0.13 10.33 11.86
C SER A 16 1.35 10.57 12.20
N LEU A 17 1.69 10.69 13.49
CA LEU A 17 3.08 10.86 13.92
C LEU A 17 3.83 9.54 13.78
N GLU A 18 3.25 8.46 14.29
CA GLU A 18 3.80 7.11 14.21
C GLU A 18 3.93 6.67 12.75
N HIS A 19 2.91 6.91 11.93
CA HIS A 19 2.98 6.66 10.49
C HIS A 19 4.14 7.41 9.82
N TYR A 20 4.41 8.66 10.23
CA TYR A 20 5.53 9.42 9.69
C TYR A 20 6.86 8.83 10.12
N GLU A 21 7.04 8.55 11.42
CA GLU A 21 8.28 8.01 12.00
C GLU A 21 8.63 6.65 11.38
N GLN A 22 7.71 5.69 11.35
CA GLN A 22 7.92 4.39 10.70
C GLN A 22 8.24 4.53 9.20
N GLY A 23 7.62 5.50 8.53
CA GLY A 23 7.91 5.79 7.12
C GLY A 23 9.31 6.37 6.88
N VAL A 24 9.87 7.08 7.86
CA VAL A 24 11.27 7.57 7.83
C VAL A 24 12.22 6.42 8.10
N ASP A 25 11.92 5.57 9.08
CA ASP A 25 12.76 4.43 9.43
C ASP A 25 12.85 3.44 8.26
N LYS A 26 11.73 3.11 7.60
CA LYS A 26 11.74 2.28 6.39
C LYS A 26 12.47 2.95 5.22
N MET A 27 12.42 4.27 5.12
CA MET A 27 13.19 5.01 4.12
C MET A 27 14.69 4.87 4.36
N GLU A 28 15.15 4.93 5.61
CA GLU A 28 16.55 4.70 5.97
C GLU A 28 16.97 3.25 5.72
N ALA A 29 16.13 2.28 6.12
CA ALA A 29 16.40 0.85 5.96
C ALA A 29 16.50 0.39 4.49
N THR A 30 15.92 1.15 3.56
CA THR A 30 15.87 0.85 2.13
C THR A 30 16.78 1.75 1.29
N ASP A 31 17.79 2.40 1.90
CA ASP A 31 18.71 3.32 1.23
C ASP A 31 18.00 4.45 0.45
N GLY A 32 16.84 4.88 0.96
CA GLY A 32 16.01 5.91 0.35
C GLY A 32 15.10 5.44 -0.78
N ASN A 33 15.03 4.13 -1.05
CA ASN A 33 14.24 3.60 -2.16
C ASN A 33 12.75 3.49 -1.81
N TYR A 34 12.36 3.38 -0.54
CA TYR A 34 10.95 3.19 -0.13
C TYR A 34 9.98 4.24 -0.71
N LYS A 35 10.21 5.53 -0.47
CA LYS A 35 9.27 6.57 -0.92
C LYS A 35 9.27 6.75 -2.44
N GLU A 36 10.38 6.45 -3.11
CA GLU A 36 10.41 6.42 -4.57
C GLU A 36 9.53 5.30 -5.13
N THR A 37 9.63 4.11 -4.54
CA THR A 37 8.76 2.97 -4.85
C THR A 37 7.30 3.29 -4.63
N VAL A 38 6.94 3.90 -3.50
CA VAL A 38 5.55 4.33 -3.24
C VAL A 38 5.05 5.28 -4.33
N ARG A 39 5.87 6.22 -4.80
CA ARG A 39 5.51 7.13 -5.91
C ARG A 39 5.36 6.38 -7.24
N MET A 40 6.25 5.41 -7.50
CA MET A 40 6.19 4.56 -8.70
C MET A 40 4.89 3.76 -8.74
N PHE A 41 4.56 3.04 -7.66
CA PHE A 41 3.35 2.23 -7.57
C PHE A 41 2.08 3.07 -7.59
N LYS A 42 2.05 4.27 -6.98
CA LYS A 42 0.92 5.19 -7.10
C LYS A 42 0.65 5.57 -8.56
N LYS A 43 1.71 5.87 -9.32
CA LYS A 43 1.57 6.14 -10.76
C LYS A 43 1.14 4.91 -11.54
N ALA A 44 1.71 3.74 -11.25
CA ALA A 44 1.31 2.50 -11.89
C ALA A 44 -0.18 2.18 -11.64
N ARG A 45 -0.66 2.37 -10.40
CA ARG A 45 -2.07 2.26 -10.04
C ARG A 45 -2.93 3.22 -10.87
N ASP A 46 -2.54 4.50 -10.95
CA ASP A 46 -3.29 5.49 -11.74
C ASP A 46 -3.35 5.08 -13.23
N PHE A 47 -2.25 4.57 -13.80
CA PHE A 47 -2.22 4.04 -15.16
C PHE A 47 -3.05 2.78 -15.36
N ALA A 48 -3.06 1.86 -14.38
CA ALA A 48 -3.90 0.66 -14.41
C ALA A 48 -5.38 1.05 -14.43
N VAL A 49 -5.77 2.06 -13.64
CA VAL A 49 -7.13 2.61 -13.66
C VAL A 49 -7.47 3.22 -15.03
N ASP A 50 -6.58 4.06 -15.57
CA ASP A 50 -6.80 4.71 -16.88
C ASP A 50 -6.94 3.69 -18.03
N ARG A 51 -6.32 2.52 -17.90
CA ARG A 51 -6.40 1.42 -18.88
C ARG A 51 -7.53 0.44 -18.64
N GLY A 52 -8.24 0.54 -17.52
CA GLY A 52 -9.33 -0.36 -17.15
C GLY A 52 -8.90 -1.69 -16.53
N HIS A 53 -7.64 -1.78 -16.06
CA HIS A 53 -7.10 -2.95 -15.33
C HIS A 53 -7.43 -2.90 -13.83
N LEU A 54 -7.84 -1.74 -13.33
CA LEU A 54 -8.18 -1.54 -11.92
C LEU A 54 -9.33 -0.54 -11.78
N GLU A 55 -10.27 -0.81 -10.88
CA GLU A 55 -11.31 0.15 -10.54
C GLU A 55 -10.74 1.30 -9.68
N ALA A 56 -11.21 2.53 -9.91
CA ALA A 56 -10.59 3.74 -9.35
C ALA A 56 -10.53 3.78 -7.81
N ASP A 57 -11.54 3.21 -7.16
CA ASP A 57 -11.73 3.27 -5.70
C ASP A 57 -11.13 2.06 -4.96
N VAL A 58 -10.55 1.09 -5.66
CA VAL A 58 -10.06 -0.17 -5.05
C VAL A 58 -8.84 0.06 -4.17
N ALA A 59 -7.92 0.95 -4.56
CA ALA A 59 -6.68 1.19 -3.83
C ALA A 59 -6.45 2.68 -3.56
N SER A 60 -6.77 3.13 -2.34
CA SER A 60 -6.41 4.49 -1.94
C SER A 60 -4.87 4.66 -1.87
N SER A 61 -4.39 5.89 -2.04
CA SER A 61 -2.96 6.21 -1.87
C SER A 61 -2.42 5.84 -0.49
N TYR A 62 -3.28 5.84 0.53
CA TYR A 62 -2.91 5.47 1.90
C TYR A 62 -2.75 3.96 2.04
N PHE A 63 -3.70 3.18 1.49
CA PHE A 63 -3.64 1.72 1.54
C PHE A 63 -2.48 1.16 0.72
N LEU A 64 -2.25 1.70 -0.48
CA LEU A 64 -1.11 1.29 -1.30
C LEU A 64 0.24 1.58 -0.63
N GLU A 65 0.35 2.69 0.10
CA GLU A 65 1.54 3.00 0.88
C GLU A 65 1.72 2.03 2.05
N CYS A 66 0.65 1.70 2.78
CA CYS A 66 0.71 0.68 3.83
C CYS A 66 1.00 -0.72 3.28
N LEU A 67 0.50 -1.08 2.10
CA LEU A 67 0.83 -2.36 1.45
C LEU A 67 2.34 -2.49 1.24
N LEU A 68 2.94 -1.46 0.64
CA LEU A 68 4.37 -1.41 0.35
C LEU A 68 5.22 -1.33 1.61
N TYR A 69 4.69 -0.79 2.72
CA TYR A 69 5.37 -0.78 4.00
C TYR A 69 5.70 -2.19 4.52
N ASN A 70 4.85 -3.17 4.23
CA ASN A 70 5.01 -4.55 4.71
C ASN A 70 5.99 -5.38 3.86
N VAL A 71 6.42 -4.86 2.72
CA VAL A 71 7.35 -5.56 1.82
C VAL A 71 8.75 -5.60 2.43
N ASP A 72 9.44 -6.74 2.30
CA ASP A 72 10.81 -6.91 2.79
C ASP A 72 11.77 -5.83 2.24
N ASP A 73 12.59 -5.26 3.12
CA ASP A 73 13.49 -4.15 2.78
C ASP A 73 14.50 -4.52 1.69
N GLY A 74 14.90 -5.79 1.61
CA GLY A 74 15.83 -6.31 0.62
C GLY A 74 15.31 -6.28 -0.82
N LEU A 75 14.00 -6.08 -1.01
CA LEU A 75 13.39 -5.95 -2.33
C LEU A 75 13.45 -4.52 -2.88
N PHE A 76 13.83 -3.53 -2.06
CA PHE A 76 13.94 -2.12 -2.46
C PHE A 76 15.30 -1.81 -3.09
N THR A 77 15.62 -2.49 -4.20
CA THR A 77 16.91 -2.38 -4.92
C THR A 77 17.00 -1.12 -5.78
N GLU A 78 18.19 -0.66 -6.19
CA GLU A 78 18.34 0.58 -6.99
C GLU A 78 17.61 0.54 -8.35
N SER A 79 17.50 -0.62 -8.99
CA SER A 79 16.85 -0.78 -10.29
C SER A 79 15.34 -0.71 -10.17
N LEU A 80 14.72 0.35 -10.73
CA LEU A 80 13.26 0.52 -10.68
C LEU A 80 12.50 -0.68 -11.26
N ARG A 81 13.01 -1.27 -12.35
CA ARG A 81 12.41 -2.43 -12.99
C ARG A 81 12.47 -3.65 -12.07
N ASP A 82 13.67 -4.02 -11.63
CA ASP A 82 13.86 -5.22 -10.83
C ASP A 82 13.12 -5.09 -9.50
N ARG A 83 13.10 -3.88 -8.92
CA ARG A 83 12.32 -3.54 -7.74
C ARG A 83 10.83 -3.73 -7.98
N TYR A 84 10.28 -3.23 -9.07
CA TYR A 84 8.87 -3.36 -9.40
C TYR A 84 8.47 -4.85 -9.54
N GLU A 85 9.20 -5.60 -10.36
CA GLU A 85 8.97 -7.03 -10.60
C GLU A 85 9.11 -7.84 -9.31
N SER A 86 10.14 -7.59 -8.51
CA SER A 86 10.39 -8.34 -7.27
C SER A 86 9.34 -8.07 -6.19
N ILE A 87 8.89 -6.81 -6.07
CA ILE A 87 7.86 -6.43 -5.10
C ILE A 87 6.51 -7.04 -5.49
N LEU A 88 6.12 -6.98 -6.76
CA LEU A 88 4.87 -7.62 -7.21
C LEU A 88 4.91 -9.13 -7.03
N GLY A 89 6.00 -9.79 -7.46
CA GLY A 89 6.14 -11.24 -7.28
C GLY A 89 6.14 -11.66 -5.81
N TRP A 90 6.63 -10.82 -4.89
CA TRP A 90 6.51 -11.08 -3.45
C TRP A 90 5.06 -10.89 -2.96
N LEU A 91 4.38 -9.83 -3.39
CA LEU A 91 2.99 -9.52 -3.00
C LEU A 91 2.00 -10.60 -3.46
N GLU A 92 2.22 -11.21 -4.62
CA GLU A 92 1.38 -12.31 -5.15
C GLU A 92 1.29 -13.53 -4.22
N ILE A 93 2.36 -13.80 -3.45
CA ILE A 93 2.45 -14.98 -2.58
C ILE A 93 2.43 -14.63 -1.10
N ALA A 94 2.32 -13.35 -0.75
CA ALA A 94 2.39 -12.88 0.62
C ALA A 94 1.11 -13.21 1.39
N ASP A 95 1.27 -13.45 2.69
CA ASP A 95 0.13 -13.62 3.61
C ASP A 95 -0.30 -12.26 4.17
N PHE A 96 -1.32 -11.67 3.54
CA PHE A 96 -1.87 -10.37 3.92
C PHE A 96 -2.48 -10.34 5.32
N SER A 97 -2.77 -11.48 5.96
CA SER A 97 -3.28 -11.51 7.34
C SER A 97 -2.29 -10.94 8.36
N THR A 98 -1.01 -10.88 7.99
CA THR A 98 0.07 -10.35 8.84
C THR A 98 0.32 -8.86 8.65
N PHE A 99 -0.32 -8.23 7.66
CA PHE A 99 0.03 -6.86 7.26
C PHE A 99 -0.54 -5.83 8.21
N THR A 100 0.27 -4.82 8.50
CA THR A 100 -0.10 -3.68 9.33
C THR A 100 -0.18 -2.40 8.51
N GLU A 101 -0.90 -1.40 9.02
CA GLU A 101 -0.71 -0.05 8.53
C GLU A 101 0.75 0.39 8.76
N GLN A 102 1.26 1.34 7.99
CA GLN A 102 2.60 1.90 8.22
C GLN A 102 2.76 2.52 9.62
N SER A 103 1.67 2.83 10.34
CA SER A 103 1.77 3.25 11.75
C SER A 103 2.13 2.10 12.70
N GLU A 104 2.01 0.84 12.26
CA GLU A 104 2.06 -0.39 13.03
C GLU A 104 1.02 -0.54 14.16
N MET A 105 0.13 0.44 14.31
CA MET A 105 -0.85 0.45 15.40
C MET A 105 -2.05 -0.46 15.13
N ARG A 106 -2.27 -0.85 13.88
CA ARG A 106 -3.45 -1.60 13.44
C ARG A 106 -3.12 -2.54 12.27
N PRO A 107 -3.88 -3.63 12.12
CA PRO A 107 -3.91 -4.40 10.88
C PRO A 107 -4.28 -3.51 9.69
N LEU A 108 -3.69 -3.78 8.53
CA LEU A 108 -4.04 -3.10 7.29
C LEU A 108 -5.45 -3.50 6.83
N PHE A 109 -5.79 -4.78 6.99
CA PHE A 109 -7.01 -5.37 6.48
C PHE A 109 -8.03 -5.66 7.59
N ASP A 110 -9.27 -5.27 7.35
CA ASP A 110 -10.42 -5.64 8.20
C ASP A 110 -11.72 -5.52 7.38
N SER A 111 -12.32 -6.65 6.99
CA SER A 111 -13.55 -6.65 6.19
C SER A 111 -14.80 -6.24 6.98
N THR A 112 -14.69 -6.07 8.31
CA THR A 112 -15.80 -5.67 9.18
C THR A 112 -15.85 -4.16 9.43
N ASP A 113 -14.77 -3.44 9.15
CA ASP A 113 -14.68 -1.98 9.31
C ASP A 113 -14.75 -1.29 7.93
N PRO A 114 -15.78 -0.45 7.67
CA PRO A 114 -15.92 0.22 6.38
C PRO A 114 -14.81 1.24 6.07
N ASP A 115 -14.00 1.65 7.06
CA ASP A 115 -12.84 2.54 6.84
C ASP A 115 -11.55 1.77 6.54
N LYS A 116 -11.61 0.44 6.59
CA LYS A 116 -10.46 -0.44 6.38
C LYS A 116 -10.44 -1.00 4.98
N TRP A 117 -9.25 -1.34 4.55
CA TRP A 117 -9.08 -2.02 3.29
C TRP A 117 -9.49 -3.49 3.45
N ASP A 118 -10.12 -4.06 2.44
CA ASP A 118 -10.36 -5.49 2.40
C ASP A 118 -9.28 -6.20 1.58
N THR A 119 -9.08 -7.48 1.88
CA THR A 119 -8.05 -8.30 1.24
C THR A 119 -8.29 -8.49 -0.25
N GLN A 120 -9.55 -8.60 -0.69
CA GLN A 120 -9.89 -8.79 -2.10
C GLN A 120 -9.46 -7.58 -2.91
N SER A 121 -9.73 -6.37 -2.43
CA SER A 121 -9.29 -5.13 -3.07
C SER A 121 -7.76 -5.05 -3.22
N ALA A 122 -7.00 -5.57 -2.24
CA ALA A 122 -5.53 -5.63 -2.38
C ALA A 122 -5.08 -6.67 -3.39
N GLU A 123 -5.69 -7.85 -3.42
CA GLU A 123 -5.43 -8.88 -4.43
C GLU A 123 -5.73 -8.35 -5.84
N ASP A 124 -6.87 -7.70 -6.03
CA ASP A 124 -7.27 -7.08 -7.29
C ASP A 124 -6.28 -5.98 -7.71
N THR A 125 -5.75 -5.23 -6.74
CA THR A 125 -4.71 -4.22 -7.00
C THR A 125 -3.42 -4.85 -7.48
N VAL A 126 -2.96 -5.94 -6.86
CA VAL A 126 -1.76 -6.67 -7.29
C VAL A 126 -1.96 -7.26 -8.68
N ALA A 127 -3.12 -7.87 -8.93
CA ALA A 127 -3.47 -8.43 -10.24
C ALA A 127 -3.48 -7.35 -11.34
N GLY A 128 -4.18 -6.23 -11.13
CA GLY A 128 -4.24 -5.14 -12.11
C GLY A 128 -2.88 -4.47 -12.39
N LEU A 129 -1.99 -4.44 -11.40
CA LEU A 129 -0.61 -3.97 -11.59
C LEU A 129 0.23 -4.96 -12.40
N ASN A 130 0.04 -6.26 -12.22
CA ASN A 130 0.69 -7.27 -13.04
C ASN A 130 0.18 -7.25 -14.49
N GLU A 131 -1.13 -7.16 -14.70
CA GLU A 131 -1.71 -7.03 -16.05
C GLU A 131 -1.13 -5.80 -16.78
N LEU A 132 -1.00 -4.66 -16.09
CA LEU A 132 -0.35 -3.48 -16.62
C LEU A 132 1.12 -3.74 -17.04
N TRP A 133 1.85 -4.54 -16.26
CA TRP A 133 3.25 -4.88 -16.54
C TRP A 133 3.42 -5.80 -17.75
N GLU A 134 2.54 -6.79 -17.88
CA GLU A 134 2.57 -7.75 -19.00
C GLU A 134 2.27 -7.09 -20.36
N GLU A 135 1.56 -5.97 -20.36
CA GLU A 135 1.26 -5.19 -21.57
C GLU A 135 2.41 -4.27 -22.05
N TRP A 136 3.53 -4.20 -21.32
CA TRP A 136 4.64 -3.29 -21.59
C TRP A 136 5.84 -3.97 -22.27
#